data_AF-A0A068MXK7-F1
#
_entry.id   AF-A0A068MXK7-F1
#
_cell.length_a   1.000
_cell.length_b   1.000
_cell.length_c   1.000
_cell.angle_alpha   90.00
_cell.angle_beta   90.00
_cell.angle_gamma   90.00
#
_symmetry.space_group_name_H-M   'P 1'
#
loop_
_entity.id
_entity.type
_entity.pdbx_description
1 polymer ?
#
loop_
_entity_poly.entity_id
_entity_poly.type
_entity_poly.pdbx_seq_one_letter_code
_entity_poly.pdbx_strand_id
1 'polypeptide(L)'
;MATASLLVQAWFLQAPALAQRALTICGAETGRVYLRDRPSNASQNANRTLSNGTSVQGYEISNGFIFVQTANGSSGWVTERYLCGSSSFGGYPSYICGAETGRVYLRDRPSNASQNANRTLSNGTAVSTESNSNGFFLVETINGLRGWVTERYVCP
;
A
#
# COMPACT_ATOMS: atom_id res chain seq x y z
N MET A 1 2.84 55.83 37.45
CA MET A 1 2.35 55.18 36.22
C MET A 1 3.41 54.19 35.76
N ALA A 2 3.17 52.88 35.91
CA ALA A 2 4.03 51.86 35.33
C ALA A 2 3.12 50.69 34.94
N THR A 3 2.83 50.62 33.65
CA THR A 3 1.95 49.63 33.02
C THR A 3 2.63 48.28 32.97
N ALA A 4 1.99 47.28 33.57
CA ALA A 4 2.39 45.88 33.50
C ALA A 4 2.35 45.39 32.05
N SER A 5 3.49 44.92 31.54
CA SER A 5 3.58 44.23 30.26
C SER A 5 3.24 42.76 30.47
N LEU A 6 2.04 42.37 30.05
CA LEU A 6 1.61 40.97 29.99
C LEU A 6 2.31 40.30 28.80
N LEU A 7 3.33 39.50 29.07
CA LEU A 7 3.90 38.56 28.10
C LEU A 7 2.88 37.44 27.88
N VAL A 8 2.11 37.54 26.81
CA VAL A 8 1.33 36.43 26.27
C VAL A 8 2.32 35.46 25.64
N GLN A 9 2.75 34.46 26.41
CA GLN A 9 3.48 33.33 25.86
C GLN A 9 2.51 32.54 24.98
N ALA A 10 2.69 32.65 23.67
CA ALA A 10 1.99 31.83 22.69
C ALA A 10 2.40 30.37 22.92
N TRP A 11 1.50 29.60 23.55
CA TRP A 11 1.57 28.15 23.55
C TRP A 11 1.28 27.70 22.12
N PHE A 12 2.33 27.47 21.34
CA PHE A 12 2.19 26.65 20.16
C PHE A 12 1.82 25.25 20.65
N LEU A 13 0.52 24.92 20.60
CA LEU A 13 0.07 23.54 20.58
C LEU A 13 0.70 22.92 19.35
N GLN A 14 1.86 22.31 19.54
CA GLN A 14 2.46 21.41 18.59
C GLN A 14 1.48 20.23 18.51
N ALA A 15 0.57 20.29 17.54
CA ALA A 15 -0.31 19.18 17.22
C ALA A 15 0.58 17.94 17.12
N PRO A 16 0.26 16.83 17.80
CA PRO A 16 1.04 15.62 17.64
C PRO A 16 1.04 15.32 16.15
N ALA A 17 2.23 15.23 15.55
CA ALA A 17 2.38 14.75 14.20
C ALA A 17 1.79 13.33 14.21
N LEU A 18 0.51 13.22 13.84
CA LEU A 18 -0.14 11.93 13.59
C LEU A 18 0.85 11.16 12.73
N ALA A 19 1.18 9.95 13.15
CA ALA A 19 2.25 9.15 12.57
C ALA A 19 2.02 8.97 11.06
N GLN A 20 2.51 9.93 10.27
CA GLN A 20 2.34 9.98 8.84
C GLN A 20 3.23 8.89 8.26
N ARG A 21 2.58 7.92 7.64
CA ARG A 21 3.25 6.76 7.06
C ARG A 21 3.20 6.89 5.55
N ALA A 22 4.36 6.91 4.93
CA ALA A 22 4.45 6.82 3.48
C ALA A 22 3.97 5.44 3.03
N LEU A 23 2.84 5.42 2.35
CA LEU A 23 2.19 4.26 1.79
C LEU A 23 2.00 4.47 0.29
N THR A 24 1.67 3.40 -0.40
CA THR A 24 1.35 3.36 -1.82
C THR A 24 0.07 2.57 -1.99
N ILE A 25 -0.69 2.86 -3.04
CA ILE A 25 -1.89 2.10 -3.41
C ILE A 25 -1.52 0.91 -4.27
N CYS A 26 -2.11 -0.23 -3.97
CA CYS A 26 -1.77 -1.51 -4.55
C CYS A 26 -2.89 -2.53 -4.45
N GLY A 27 -2.79 -3.66 -5.14
CA GLY A 27 -3.77 -4.73 -4.94
C GLY A 27 -5.16 -4.48 -5.53
N ALA A 28 -5.42 -3.37 -6.23
CA ALA A 28 -6.68 -3.24 -6.96
C ALA A 28 -6.67 -4.13 -8.20
N GLU A 29 -7.50 -5.16 -8.21
CA GLU A 29 -7.71 -6.07 -9.36
C GLU A 29 -8.14 -5.31 -10.62
N THR A 30 -8.84 -4.18 -10.45
CA THR A 30 -9.28 -3.28 -11.53
C THR A 30 -8.33 -2.10 -11.77
N GLY A 31 -7.19 -2.05 -11.06
CA GLY A 31 -6.21 -0.96 -11.13
C GLY A 31 -6.62 0.33 -10.39
N ARG A 32 -7.78 0.36 -9.72
CA ARG A 32 -8.30 1.51 -8.97
C ARG A 32 -8.87 1.12 -7.61
N VAL A 33 -8.60 1.93 -6.60
CA VAL A 33 -9.16 1.83 -5.25
C VAL A 33 -10.04 3.03 -4.97
N TYR A 34 -11.22 2.80 -4.42
CA TYR A 34 -12.11 3.89 -4.02
C TYR A 34 -11.72 4.46 -2.66
N LEU A 35 -11.68 5.79 -2.57
CA LEU A 35 -11.66 6.48 -1.29
C LEU A 35 -13.06 6.42 -0.68
N ARG A 36 -13.15 6.02 0.59
CA ARG A 36 -14.41 5.97 1.34
C ARG A 36 -14.47 7.10 2.35
N ASP A 37 -15.68 7.56 2.65
CA ASP A 37 -15.88 8.59 3.68
C ASP A 37 -15.77 8.01 5.10
N ARG A 38 -15.98 6.69 5.26
CA ARG A 38 -15.92 5.98 6.54
C ARG A 38 -15.16 4.65 6.43
N PRO A 39 -14.55 4.14 7.52
CA PRO A 39 -13.87 2.85 7.57
C PRO A 39 -14.87 1.69 7.64
N SER A 40 -15.68 1.53 6.59
CA SER A 40 -16.71 0.50 6.51
C SER A 40 -16.97 0.08 5.07
N ASN A 41 -17.20 -1.21 4.86
CA ASN A 41 -17.65 -1.76 3.58
C ASN A 41 -19.02 -1.20 3.14
N ALA A 42 -19.86 -0.79 4.09
CA ALA A 42 -21.15 -0.15 3.84
C ALA A 42 -21.05 1.36 3.58
N SER A 43 -19.86 1.96 3.69
CA SER A 43 -19.65 3.36 3.34
C SER A 43 -19.88 3.58 1.85
N GLN A 44 -20.50 4.70 1.49
CA GLN A 44 -20.46 5.19 0.12
C GLN A 44 -19.00 5.47 -0.28
N ASN A 45 -18.70 5.23 -1.55
CA ASN A 45 -17.45 5.66 -2.15
C ASN A 45 -17.55 7.18 -2.34
N ALA A 46 -16.50 7.93 -2.02
CA ALA A 46 -16.43 9.38 -2.14
C ALA A 46 -16.41 9.87 -3.61
N ASN A 47 -16.78 9.01 -4.57
CA ASN A 47 -16.63 9.17 -6.01
C ASN A 47 -15.20 9.59 -6.45
N ARG A 48 -14.21 9.26 -5.63
CA ARG A 48 -12.78 9.48 -5.89
C ARG A 48 -12.08 8.13 -5.91
N THR A 49 -11.20 7.93 -6.89
CA THR A 49 -10.39 6.72 -7.01
C THR A 49 -8.91 7.05 -7.03
N LEU A 50 -8.11 6.16 -6.48
CA LEU A 50 -6.65 6.18 -6.57
C LEU A 50 -6.21 5.01 -7.43
N SER A 51 -5.30 5.26 -8.36
CA SER A 51 -4.69 4.21 -9.18
C SER A 51 -3.61 3.47 -8.40
N ASN A 52 -3.36 2.20 -8.75
CA ASN A 52 -2.18 1.48 -8.25
C ASN A 52 -0.90 2.29 -8.53
N GLY A 53 0.04 2.29 -7.58
CA GLY A 53 1.26 3.10 -7.63
C GLY A 53 1.10 4.54 -7.12
N THR A 54 -0.11 4.97 -6.75
CA THR A 54 -0.30 6.30 -6.15
C THR A 54 0.31 6.33 -4.74
N SER A 55 1.26 7.22 -4.51
CA SER A 55 1.81 7.48 -3.18
C SER A 55 0.82 8.24 -2.31
N VAL A 56 0.65 7.79 -1.08
CA VAL A 56 -0.25 8.37 -0.08
C VAL A 56 0.40 8.41 1.29
N GLN A 57 -0.05 9.32 2.15
CA GLN A 57 0.29 9.36 3.55
C GLN A 57 -0.84 8.72 4.35
N GLY A 58 -0.55 7.70 5.14
CA GLY A 58 -1.49 7.10 6.09
C GLY A 58 -1.43 7.78 7.45
N TYR A 59 -2.59 7.96 8.10
CA TYR A 59 -2.70 8.67 9.38
C TYR A 59 -3.31 7.80 10.48
N GLU A 60 -4.40 7.11 10.16
CA GLU A 60 -5.23 6.39 11.14
C GLU A 60 -5.60 5.02 10.60
N ILE A 61 -5.69 4.03 11.48
CA ILE A 61 -6.15 2.68 11.16
C ILE A 61 -7.42 2.40 11.95
N SER A 62 -8.47 1.94 11.28
CA SER A 62 -9.74 1.58 11.90
C SER A 62 -10.41 0.48 11.10
N ASN A 63 -10.81 -0.62 11.74
CA ASN A 63 -11.57 -1.72 11.14
C ASN A 63 -10.95 -2.30 9.85
N GLY A 64 -9.62 -2.37 9.75
CA GLY A 64 -8.92 -2.84 8.54
C GLY A 64 -8.92 -1.82 7.38
N PHE A 65 -9.24 -0.56 7.68
CA PHE A 65 -9.09 0.57 6.76
C PHE A 65 -8.04 1.54 7.31
N ILE A 66 -7.35 2.20 6.40
CA ILE A 66 -6.40 3.25 6.70
C ILE A 66 -6.91 4.55 6.10
N PHE A 67 -6.92 5.63 6.91
CA PHE A 67 -7.17 6.97 6.40
C PHE A 67 -5.91 7.47 5.71
N VAL A 68 -6.04 7.79 4.41
CA VAL A 68 -4.94 8.20 3.56
C VAL A 68 -5.15 9.58 2.97
N GLN A 69 -4.05 10.29 2.69
CA GLN A 69 -4.03 11.56 1.97
C GLN A 69 -2.99 11.52 0.85
N THR A 70 -3.38 11.95 -0.35
CA THR A 70 -2.47 12.15 -1.49
C THR A 70 -1.77 13.50 -1.40
N ALA A 71 -0.64 13.66 -2.08
CA ALA A 71 0.03 14.96 -2.22
C ALA A 71 -0.86 16.05 -2.85
N ASN A 72 -1.83 15.65 -3.67
CA ASN A 72 -2.82 16.54 -4.29
C ASN A 72 -3.97 16.94 -3.34
N GLY A 73 -3.87 16.59 -2.05
CA GLY A 73 -4.85 16.95 -1.01
C GLY A 73 -6.10 16.08 -0.95
N SER A 74 -6.27 15.10 -1.85
CA SER A 74 -7.39 14.15 -1.77
C SER A 74 -7.18 13.18 -0.60
N SER A 75 -8.20 12.99 0.23
CA SER A 75 -8.18 12.09 1.37
C SER A 75 -9.42 11.20 1.47
N GLY A 76 -9.30 10.11 2.23
CA GLY A 76 -10.36 9.17 2.54
C GLY A 76 -9.85 7.85 3.10
N TRP A 77 -10.77 6.93 3.41
CA TRP A 77 -10.46 5.60 3.94
C TRP A 77 -10.25 4.59 2.81
N VAL A 78 -9.17 3.82 2.92
CA VAL A 78 -8.79 2.76 1.99
C VAL A 78 -8.60 1.47 2.76
N THR A 79 -9.07 0.35 2.24
CA THR A 79 -8.85 -0.95 2.87
C THR A 79 -7.35 -1.26 2.90
N GLU A 80 -6.83 -1.68 4.05
CA GLU A 80 -5.38 -1.91 4.25
C GLU A 80 -4.80 -2.96 3.28
N ARG A 81 -5.61 -3.92 2.84
CA ARG A 81 -5.23 -4.92 1.82
C ARG A 81 -4.86 -4.32 0.45
N TYR A 82 -5.20 -3.06 0.23
CA TYR A 82 -4.91 -2.30 -0.98
C TYR A 82 -3.80 -1.26 -0.78
N LEU A 83 -3.07 -1.33 0.35
CA LEU A 83 -2.02 -0.40 0.71
C LEU A 83 -0.72 -1.13 1.01
N CYS A 84 0.38 -0.46 0.69
CA CYS A 84 1.71 -1.03 0.66
C CYS A 84 2.76 -0.02 1.07
N GLY A 85 3.87 -0.50 1.63
CA GLY A 85 4.97 0.39 2.03
C GLY A 85 5.65 0.01 3.34
N SER A 86 6.78 0.66 3.61
CA SER A 86 7.67 0.34 4.70
C SER A 86 7.08 0.72 6.06
N SER A 87 6.85 -0.25 6.93
CA SER A 87 6.96 -0.01 8.35
C SER A 87 7.24 -1.29 9.13
N SER A 88 7.84 -1.10 10.30
CA SER A 88 8.40 -2.05 11.27
C SER A 88 7.45 -3.11 11.85
N PHE A 89 6.34 -3.39 11.18
CA PHE A 89 5.35 -4.38 11.59
C PHE A 89 5.16 -5.34 10.42
N GLY A 90 5.65 -6.56 10.59
CA GLY A 90 5.51 -7.62 9.60
C GLY A 90 4.06 -7.84 9.16
N GLY A 91 3.89 -8.23 7.90
CA GLY A 91 2.65 -8.83 7.42
C GLY A 91 1.71 -7.96 6.59
N TYR A 92 2.19 -6.92 5.90
CA TYR A 92 1.37 -6.33 4.81
C TYR A 92 1.44 -7.21 3.55
N PRO A 93 0.31 -7.43 2.85
CA PRO A 93 0.30 -8.18 1.61
C PRO A 93 1.07 -7.40 0.55
N SER A 94 2.08 -8.05 -0.04
CA SER A 94 2.77 -7.53 -1.22
C SER A 94 1.87 -7.64 -2.45
N TYR A 95 2.30 -7.06 -3.56
CA TYR A 95 1.56 -7.17 -4.81
C TYR A 95 2.50 -7.08 -6.01
N ILE A 96 1.97 -7.53 -7.15
CA ILE A 96 2.71 -7.49 -8.40
C ILE A 96 2.69 -6.08 -8.99
N CYS A 97 3.85 -5.50 -9.25
CA CYS A 97 4.02 -4.16 -9.78
C CYS A 97 5.08 -4.11 -10.89
N GLY A 98 5.10 -3.05 -11.69
CA GLY A 98 6.25 -2.73 -12.54
C GLY A 98 6.49 -3.65 -13.74
N ALA A 99 5.54 -4.53 -14.11
CA ALA A 99 5.64 -5.26 -15.36
C ALA A 99 5.32 -4.34 -16.55
N GLU A 100 6.29 -4.11 -17.44
CA GLU A 100 6.11 -3.32 -18.68
C GLU A 100 4.99 -3.89 -19.57
N THR A 101 4.83 -5.21 -19.57
CA THR A 101 3.76 -5.93 -20.31
C THR A 101 2.50 -6.17 -19.47
N GLY A 102 2.46 -5.67 -18.23
CA GLY A 102 1.36 -5.90 -17.29
C GLY A 102 1.29 -7.29 -16.69
N ARG A 103 2.25 -8.18 -17.00
CA ARG A 103 2.29 -9.58 -16.54
C ARG A 103 3.67 -9.98 -16.03
N VAL A 104 3.68 -10.78 -14.97
CA VAL A 104 4.90 -11.30 -14.35
C VAL A 104 4.83 -12.80 -14.21
N TYR A 105 5.91 -13.47 -14.61
CA TYR A 105 5.99 -14.92 -14.56
C TYR A 105 6.15 -15.45 -13.13
N LEU A 106 5.31 -16.41 -12.78
CA LEU A 106 5.35 -17.19 -11.55
C LEU A 106 6.12 -18.48 -11.81
N ARG A 107 7.36 -18.55 -11.32
CA ARG A 107 8.33 -19.62 -11.61
C ARG A 107 8.29 -20.73 -10.57
N ASP A 108 8.73 -21.94 -10.93
CA ASP A 108 8.89 -23.03 -9.97
C ASP A 108 10.15 -22.88 -9.10
N ARG A 109 11.14 -22.13 -9.59
CA ARG A 109 12.44 -21.92 -8.95
C ARG A 109 12.91 -20.46 -9.06
N PRO A 110 13.76 -19.97 -8.13
CA PRO A 110 14.33 -18.63 -8.16
C PRO A 110 15.46 -18.54 -9.20
N SER A 111 15.12 -18.71 -10.47
CA SER A 111 16.07 -18.71 -11.58
C SER A 111 15.43 -18.22 -12.87
N ASN A 112 16.18 -17.45 -13.66
CA ASN A 112 15.77 -17.03 -15.00
C ASN A 112 15.70 -18.19 -16.01
N ALA A 113 16.30 -19.35 -15.70
CA ALA A 113 16.28 -20.54 -16.54
C ALA A 113 15.10 -21.51 -16.21
N SER A 114 14.25 -21.16 -15.25
CA SER A 114 13.07 -21.95 -14.88
C SER A 114 12.09 -22.07 -16.06
N GLN A 115 11.74 -23.31 -16.43
CA GLN A 115 10.92 -23.64 -17.60
C GLN A 115 9.40 -23.47 -17.37
N ASN A 116 8.96 -23.24 -16.12
CA ASN A 116 7.54 -23.18 -15.79
C ASN A 116 7.00 -21.73 -15.72
N ALA A 117 7.34 -20.92 -16.73
CA ALA A 117 6.80 -19.57 -16.92
C ALA A 117 5.32 -19.53 -17.37
N ASN A 118 4.62 -20.65 -17.49
CA ASN A 118 3.25 -20.67 -18.03
C ASN A 118 2.17 -20.10 -17.10
N ARG A 119 2.52 -19.71 -15.86
CA ARG A 119 1.60 -18.98 -14.97
C ARG A 119 2.08 -17.54 -14.84
N THR A 120 1.22 -16.60 -15.15
CA THR A 120 1.50 -15.17 -15.01
C THR A 120 0.57 -14.52 -14.02
N LEU A 121 1.09 -13.63 -13.20
CA LEU A 121 0.32 -12.72 -12.36
C LEU A 121 0.23 -11.36 -13.05
N SER A 122 -0.93 -10.73 -12.99
CA SER A 122 -1.12 -9.39 -13.55
C SER A 122 -0.67 -8.31 -12.55
N ASN A 123 -0.28 -7.14 -13.03
CA ASN A 123 -0.06 -5.99 -12.15
C ASN A 123 -1.28 -5.73 -11.27
N GLY A 124 -1.06 -5.45 -9.98
CA GLY A 124 -2.11 -5.30 -8.98
C GLY A 124 -2.58 -6.61 -8.35
N THR A 125 -2.02 -7.76 -8.72
CA THR A 125 -2.33 -9.03 -8.04
C THR A 125 -1.74 -9.02 -6.64
N ALA A 126 -2.60 -9.15 -5.62
CA ALA A 126 -2.17 -9.26 -4.23
C ALA A 126 -1.52 -10.63 -3.96
N VAL A 127 -0.40 -10.60 -3.25
CA VAL A 127 0.41 -11.78 -2.91
C VAL A 127 1.01 -11.67 -1.51
N SER A 128 1.15 -12.77 -0.80
CA SER A 128 2.00 -12.84 0.40
C SER A 128 3.41 -13.24 0.00
N THR A 129 4.43 -12.62 0.60
CA THR A 129 5.83 -13.04 0.43
C THR A 129 6.24 -13.94 1.59
N GLU A 130 6.70 -15.15 1.27
CA GLU A 130 7.09 -16.15 2.29
C GLU A 130 8.60 -16.23 2.50
N SER A 131 9.38 -16.08 1.42
CA SER A 131 10.83 -16.15 1.46
C SER A 131 11.44 -15.42 0.28
N ASN A 132 12.74 -15.11 0.35
CA ASN A 132 13.49 -14.53 -0.76
C ASN A 132 14.75 -15.34 -1.06
N SER A 133 15.09 -15.48 -2.34
CA SER A 133 16.28 -16.19 -2.80
C SER A 133 16.70 -15.71 -4.19
N ASN A 134 17.99 -15.46 -4.41
CA ASN A 134 18.57 -15.10 -5.72
C ASN A 134 17.87 -13.93 -6.46
N GLY A 135 17.35 -12.94 -5.73
CA GLY A 135 16.61 -11.81 -6.35
C GLY A 135 15.15 -12.15 -6.71
N PHE A 136 14.59 -13.21 -6.14
CA PHE A 136 13.20 -13.60 -6.28
C PHE A 136 12.52 -13.71 -4.91
N PHE A 137 11.25 -13.34 -4.85
CA PHE A 137 10.37 -13.68 -3.74
C PHE A 137 9.56 -14.93 -4.07
N LEU A 138 9.45 -15.82 -3.10
CA LEU A 138 8.43 -16.86 -3.09
C LEU A 138 7.13 -16.20 -2.65
N VAL A 139 6.16 -16.22 -3.55
CA VAL A 139 4.87 -15.57 -3.34
C VAL A 139 3.73 -16.58 -3.39
N GLU A 140 2.69 -16.33 -2.61
CA GLU A 140 1.43 -17.05 -2.66
C GLU A 140 0.27 -16.07 -2.93
N THR A 141 -0.59 -16.37 -3.89
CA THR A 141 -1.80 -15.59 -4.16
C THR A 141 -2.93 -16.02 -3.23
N ILE A 142 -3.93 -15.17 -3.05
CA ILE A 142 -5.15 -15.50 -2.30
C ILE A 142 -5.89 -16.75 -2.83
N ASN A 143 -5.67 -17.08 -4.11
CA ASN A 143 -6.26 -18.25 -4.77
C ASN A 143 -5.40 -19.53 -4.60
N GLY A 144 -4.36 -19.48 -3.75
CA GLY A 144 -3.46 -20.61 -3.48
C GLY A 144 -2.40 -20.88 -4.56
N LEU A 145 -2.18 -19.94 -5.50
CA LEU A 145 -1.10 -20.09 -6.47
C LEU A 145 0.22 -19.68 -5.86
N ARG A 146 1.18 -20.62 -5.82
CA ARG A 146 2.50 -20.41 -5.25
C ARG A 146 3.62 -20.51 -6.30
N GLY A 147 4.62 -19.65 -6.17
CA GLY A 147 5.85 -19.71 -6.98
C GLY A 147 6.74 -18.49 -6.82
N TRP A 148 7.80 -18.42 -7.62
CA TRP A 148 8.85 -17.41 -7.51
C TRP A 148 8.66 -16.27 -8.51
N VAL A 149 8.70 -15.04 -8.00
CA VAL A 149 8.59 -13.81 -8.76
C VAL A 149 9.84 -12.96 -8.55
N THR A 150 10.36 -12.33 -9.60
CA THR A 150 11.51 -11.43 -9.48
C THR A 150 11.17 -10.27 -8.55
N GLU A 151 12.04 -9.99 -7.59
CA GLU A 151 11.79 -9.04 -6.51
C GLU A 151 11.41 -7.63 -6.99
N ARG A 152 11.98 -7.18 -8.12
CA ARG A 152 11.68 -5.88 -8.74
C ARG A 152 10.21 -5.72 -9.16
N TYR A 153 9.49 -6.84 -9.26
CA TYR A 153 8.09 -6.86 -9.62
C TYR A 153 7.17 -7.15 -8.44
N VAL A 154 7.74 -7.26 -7.23
CA VAL A 154 6.98 -7.40 -6.00
C VAL A 154 7.18 -6.12 -5.22
N CYS A 155 6.13 -5.32 -5.18
CA CYS A 155 6.09 -4.17 -4.32
C CYS A 155 5.59 -4.62 -2.94
N PRO A 156 6.04 -3.97 -1.85
CA PRO A 156 5.53 -4.18 -0.49
C PRO A 156 4.05 -3.79 -0.41
#